data_AF-A0A4Y2P742-F1
#
_entry.id   AF-A0A4Y2P742-F1
#
_cell.length_a   1.000
_cell.length_b   1.000
_cell.length_c   1.000
_cell.angle_alpha   90.00
_cell.angle_beta   90.00
_cell.angle_gamma   90.00
#
_symmetry.space_group_name_H-M   'P 1'
#
loop_
_entity.id
_entity.type
_entity.pdbx_description
1 polymer ?
#
loop_
_entity_poly.entity_id
_entity_poly.type
_entity_poly.pdbx_seq_one_letter_code
_entity_poly.pdbx_strand_id
1 'polypeptide(L)'
;MNPKRIAAMRLLYRRLRRRRIKRNYWVHPINQKREQIGIFHTLLKELQKDENKFFNFFRMTIPSFNELHQRLKTKILRKNSKMRNSITSEERLALTLRGVILFTFGVGSYLEQLVQSAKSRPLVYEKVEDGRTRLLDFLQVIKDIETYLE
;
A
#
# COMPACT_ATOMS: atom_id res chain seq x y z
N MET A 1 -4.33 51.38 -1.81
CA MET A 1 -3.70 50.05 -1.87
C MET A 1 -2.49 50.12 -2.80
N ASN A 2 -1.30 49.68 -2.39
CA ASN A 2 -0.06 49.91 -3.14
C ASN A 2 -0.03 49.13 -4.49
N PRO A 3 0.23 49.79 -5.65
CA PRO A 3 0.16 49.17 -6.97
C PRO A 3 1.16 48.02 -7.17
N LYS A 4 2.33 48.07 -6.52
CA LYS A 4 3.32 46.99 -6.55
C LYS A 4 2.80 45.72 -5.85
N ARG A 5 2.05 45.87 -4.76
CA ARG A 5 1.42 44.73 -4.04
C ARG A 5 0.33 44.07 -4.88
N ILE A 6 -0.44 44.87 -5.62
CA ILE A 6 -1.48 44.35 -6.53
C ILE A 6 -0.84 43.55 -7.68
N ALA A 7 0.23 44.08 -8.28
CA ALA A 7 0.97 43.39 -9.35
C ALA A 7 1.59 42.08 -8.85
N ALA A 8 2.18 42.09 -7.65
CA ALA A 8 2.74 40.89 -7.01
C ALA A 8 1.67 39.82 -6.73
N MET A 9 0.51 40.21 -6.17
CA MET A 9 -0.62 39.30 -5.95
C MET A 9 -1.13 38.68 -7.25
N ARG A 10 -1.23 39.47 -8.33
CA ARG A 10 -1.65 38.98 -9.65
C ARG A 10 -0.66 37.97 -10.23
N LEU A 11 0.64 38.22 -10.10
CA LEU A 11 1.69 37.29 -10.52
C LEU A 11 1.66 35.98 -9.72
N LEU A 12 1.48 36.06 -8.39
CA LEU A 12 1.36 34.90 -7.51
C LEU A 12 0.14 34.05 -7.87
N TYR A 13 -1.03 34.67 -8.03
CA TYR A 13 -2.26 33.99 -8.47
C TYR A 13 -2.05 33.26 -9.81
N ARG A 14 -1.43 33.91 -10.80
CA ARG A 14 -1.12 33.27 -12.10
C ARG A 14 -0.14 32.11 -11.97
N ARG A 15 0.83 32.16 -11.05
CA ARG A 15 1.76 31.05 -10.79
C ARG A 15 1.05 29.87 -10.13
N LEU A 16 0.25 30.13 -9.10
CA LEU A 16 -0.52 29.09 -8.39
C LEU A 16 -1.56 28.44 -9.31
N ARG A 17 -2.25 29.23 -10.16
CA ARG A 17 -3.19 28.71 -11.15
C ARG A 17 -2.52 27.86 -12.23
N ARG A 18 -1.31 28.21 -12.69
CA ARG A 18 -0.52 27.41 -13.63
C ARG A 18 0.01 26.10 -13.02
N ARG A 19 0.35 26.11 -11.73
CA ARG A 19 0.75 24.90 -10.99
C ARG A 19 -0.42 23.98 -10.65
N ARG A 20 -1.67 24.44 -10.80
CA ARG A 20 -2.85 23.61 -10.66
C ARG A 20 -2.97 22.72 -11.90
N ILE A 21 -2.33 21.54 -11.83
CA ILE A 21 -2.59 20.46 -12.77
C ILE A 21 -4.11 20.24 -12.77
N LYS A 22 -4.75 20.41 -13.93
CA LYS A 22 -6.16 20.04 -14.09
C LYS A 22 -6.22 18.52 -13.92
N ARG A 23 -6.73 18.07 -12.77
CA ARG A 23 -7.04 16.66 -12.58
C ARG A 23 -8.25 16.33 -13.45
N ASN A 24 -8.11 15.36 -14.35
CA ASN A 24 -9.23 14.88 -15.17
C ASN A 24 -10.35 14.29 -14.30
N TYR A 25 -9.99 13.69 -13.17
CA TYR A 25 -10.92 13.08 -12.24
C TYR A 25 -10.51 13.37 -10.78
N TRP A 26 -11.49 13.68 -9.93
CA TRP A 26 -11.31 13.66 -8.47
C TRP A 26 -11.13 12.21 -7.96
N VAL A 27 -11.95 11.29 -8.47
CA VAL A 27 -11.84 9.84 -8.31
C VAL A 27 -12.00 9.20 -9.69
N HIS A 28 -11.00 8.43 -10.11
CA HIS A 28 -11.01 7.76 -11.41
C HIS A 28 -12.22 6.82 -11.55
N PRO A 29 -12.90 6.73 -12.71
CA PRO A 29 -14.09 5.89 -12.90
C PRO A 29 -13.89 4.42 -12.50
N ILE A 30 -12.70 3.86 -12.73
CA ILE A 30 -12.35 2.50 -12.29
C ILE A 30 -12.50 2.34 -10.77
N ASN A 31 -12.06 3.34 -9.99
CA ASN A 31 -12.14 3.31 -8.53
C ASN A 31 -13.57 3.54 -8.02
N GLN A 32 -14.46 4.11 -8.84
CA GLN A 32 -15.88 4.24 -8.51
C GLN A 32 -16.59 2.88 -8.57
N LYS A 33 -16.14 1.98 -9.46
CA LYS A 33 -16.67 0.60 -9.59
C LYS A 33 -16.07 -0.39 -8.58
N ARG A 34 -15.23 0.06 -7.64
CA ARG A 34 -14.49 -0.79 -6.69
C ARG A 34 -15.38 -1.80 -5.94
N GLU A 35 -16.58 -1.40 -5.53
CA GLU A 35 -17.49 -2.31 -4.81
C GLU A 35 -18.05 -3.43 -5.69
N GLN A 36 -18.07 -3.23 -7.02
CA GLN A 36 -18.59 -4.18 -8.01
C GLN A 36 -17.48 -5.09 -8.56
N ILE A 37 -16.33 -4.50 -8.91
CA ILE A 37 -15.24 -5.21 -9.63
C ILE A 37 -13.96 -5.35 -8.81
N GLY A 38 -13.90 -4.76 -7.62
CA GLY A 38 -12.69 -4.78 -6.80
C GLY A 38 -12.37 -6.18 -6.32
N ILE A 39 -11.07 -6.53 -6.33
CA ILE A 39 -10.56 -7.84 -5.93
C ILE A 39 -11.05 -8.22 -4.52
N PHE A 40 -11.09 -7.25 -3.60
CA PHE A 40 -11.61 -7.49 -2.26
C PHE A 40 -13.08 -7.92 -2.25
N HIS A 41 -13.93 -7.27 -3.04
CA HIS A 41 -15.37 -7.55 -3.03
C HIS A 41 -15.75 -8.79 -3.84
N THR A 42 -14.93 -9.16 -4.82
CA THR A 42 -15.17 -10.27 -5.75
C THR A 42 -14.43 -11.54 -5.31
N LEU A 43 -13.10 -11.48 -5.19
CA LEU A 43 -12.24 -12.65 -4.97
C LEU A 43 -12.15 -13.05 -3.50
N LEU A 44 -12.12 -12.11 -2.55
CA LEU A 44 -11.87 -12.44 -1.14
C LEU A 44 -12.91 -13.40 -0.57
N LYS A 45 -14.18 -13.22 -0.93
CA LYS A 45 -15.28 -14.08 -0.49
C LYS A 45 -15.11 -15.52 -0.96
N GLU A 46 -14.55 -15.73 -2.15
CA GLU A 46 -14.25 -17.06 -2.67
C GLU A 46 -13.02 -17.66 -1.99
N LEU A 47 -12.00 -16.84 -1.69
CA LEU A 47 -10.82 -17.28 -0.94
C LEU A 47 -11.19 -17.73 0.48
N GLN A 48 -12.11 -17.04 1.16
CA GLN A 48 -12.55 -17.41 2.50
C GLN A 48 -13.26 -18.79 2.57
N LYS A 49 -13.72 -19.34 1.44
CA LYS A 49 -14.33 -20.68 1.38
C LYS A 49 -13.30 -21.82 1.26
N ASP A 50 -12.05 -21.49 0.93
CA ASP A 50 -10.98 -22.46 0.67
C ASP A 50 -9.72 -22.00 1.43
N GLU A 51 -9.49 -22.60 2.59
CA GLU A 51 -8.39 -22.25 3.50
C GLU A 51 -7.02 -22.33 2.81
N ASN A 52 -6.82 -23.32 1.94
CA ASN A 52 -5.56 -23.49 1.22
C ASN A 52 -5.34 -22.35 0.22
N LYS A 53 -6.38 -21.91 -0.48
CA LYS A 53 -6.27 -20.76 -1.39
C LYS A 53 -6.10 -19.46 -0.61
N PHE A 54 -6.79 -19.30 0.51
CA PHE A 54 -6.62 -18.14 1.39
C PHE A 54 -5.17 -18.04 1.89
N PHE A 55 -4.63 -19.15 2.39
CA PHE A 55 -3.26 -19.25 2.84
C PHE A 55 -2.27 -18.97 1.71
N ASN A 56 -2.48 -19.51 0.52
CA ASN A 56 -1.61 -19.19 -0.62
C ASN A 56 -1.69 -17.72 -1.05
N PHE A 57 -2.83 -17.06 -0.83
CA PHE A 57 -3.03 -15.67 -1.21
C PHE A 57 -2.42 -14.68 -0.21
N PHE A 58 -2.60 -14.93 1.10
CA PHE A 58 -2.19 -14.04 2.20
C PHE A 58 -1.00 -14.56 3.03
N ARG A 59 -0.53 -15.78 2.77
CA ARG A 59 0.49 -16.50 3.57
C ARG A 59 0.15 -16.70 5.05
N MET A 60 -1.08 -16.40 5.45
CA MET A 60 -1.59 -16.58 6.80
C MET A 60 -2.95 -17.28 6.77
N THR A 61 -3.32 -17.92 7.88
CA THR A 61 -4.63 -18.55 8.04
C THR A 61 -5.73 -17.49 8.21
N ILE A 62 -6.99 -17.89 8.02
CA ILE A 62 -8.14 -17.00 8.21
C ILE A 62 -8.21 -16.51 9.68
N PRO A 63 -8.03 -17.36 10.72
CA PRO A 63 -7.99 -16.90 12.11
C PRO A 63 -6.91 -15.84 12.36
N SER A 64 -5.67 -16.09 11.92
CA SER A 64 -4.56 -15.13 12.10
C SER A 64 -4.84 -13.80 11.39
N PHE A 65 -5.43 -13.84 10.19
CA PHE A 65 -5.86 -12.62 9.49
C PHE A 65 -6.91 -11.84 10.29
N ASN A 66 -7.93 -12.52 10.80
CA ASN A 66 -9.00 -11.91 11.58
C ASN A 66 -8.48 -11.30 12.88
N GLU A 67 -7.57 -11.98 13.56
CA GLU A 67 -6.96 -11.47 14.78
C GLU A 67 -6.07 -10.25 14.49
N LEU A 68 -5.23 -10.32 13.48
CA LEU A 68 -4.42 -9.19 13.03
C LEU A 68 -5.31 -7.99 12.67
N HIS A 69 -6.42 -8.25 11.99
CA HIS A 69 -7.41 -7.22 11.67
C HIS A 69 -7.98 -6.60 12.93
N GLN A 70 -8.40 -7.39 13.92
CA GLN A 70 -8.95 -6.88 15.18
C GLN A 70 -7.96 -5.97 15.91
N ARG A 71 -6.69 -6.39 16.02
CA ARG A 71 -5.62 -5.61 16.68
C ARG A 71 -5.36 -4.28 15.96
N LEU A 72 -5.42 -4.27 14.62
CA LEU A 72 -5.14 -3.08 13.81
C LEU A 72 -6.37 -2.21 13.52
N LYS A 73 -7.59 -2.75 13.71
CA LYS A 73 -8.85 -2.14 13.27
C LYS A 73 -8.97 -0.68 13.68
N THR A 74 -8.67 -0.37 14.94
CA THR A 74 -8.78 1.00 15.48
C THR A 74 -7.77 1.96 14.85
N LYS A 75 -6.57 1.48 14.52
CA LYS A 75 -5.48 2.27 13.91
C LYS A 75 -5.72 2.53 12.42
N ILE A 76 -6.33 1.57 11.71
CA ILE A 76 -6.53 1.64 10.26
C ILE A 76 -7.95 2.00 9.85
N LEU A 77 -8.91 2.14 10.77
CA LEU A 77 -10.25 2.59 10.41
C LEU A 77 -10.22 4.06 9.93
N ARG A 78 -11.00 4.38 8.90
CA ARG A 78 -11.21 5.75 8.43
C ARG A 78 -12.69 6.04 8.31
N LYS A 79 -13.08 7.29 8.57
CA LYS A 79 -14.46 7.75 8.48
C LYS A 79 -14.85 8.01 7.02
N ASN A 80 -16.11 7.73 6.70
CA ASN A 80 -16.69 8.12 5.41
C ASN A 80 -16.74 9.64 5.30
N SER A 81 -16.59 10.13 4.07
CA SER A 81 -16.75 11.55 3.74
C SER A 81 -18.02 11.73 2.93
N LYS A 82 -18.57 12.96 2.89
CA LYS A 82 -19.74 13.26 2.05
C LYS A 82 -19.53 12.97 0.56
N MET A 83 -18.28 12.95 0.09
CA MET A 83 -17.94 12.79 -1.32
C MET A 83 -17.59 11.34 -1.70
N ARG A 84 -17.22 10.49 -0.74
CA ARG A 84 -16.90 9.08 -0.97
C ARG A 84 -16.91 8.26 0.31
N ASN A 85 -17.24 6.99 0.16
CA ASN A 85 -17.00 5.97 1.16
C ASN A 85 -15.49 5.74 1.35
N SER A 86 -15.10 5.52 2.59
CA SER A 86 -13.77 5.07 2.93
C SER A 86 -13.61 3.60 2.57
N ILE A 87 -12.38 3.22 2.21
CA ILE A 87 -11.96 1.83 2.16
C ILE A 87 -12.08 1.27 3.58
N THR A 88 -12.73 0.10 3.73
CA THR A 88 -12.92 -0.56 5.02
C THR A 88 -11.56 -0.93 5.62
N SER A 89 -11.51 -1.14 6.94
CA SER A 89 -10.26 -1.57 7.59
C SER A 89 -9.80 -2.94 7.08
N GLU A 90 -10.73 -3.84 6.81
CA GLU A 90 -10.45 -5.20 6.34
C GLU A 90 -9.87 -5.18 4.93
N GLU A 91 -10.50 -4.43 4.02
CA GLU A 91 -10.00 -4.26 2.65
C GLU A 91 -8.64 -3.60 2.62
N ARG A 92 -8.41 -2.63 3.49
CA ARG A 92 -7.10 -2.01 3.59
C ARG A 92 -6.04 -2.99 4.03
N LEU A 93 -6.33 -3.82 5.03
CA LEU A 93 -5.41 -4.85 5.48
C LEU A 93 -5.12 -5.85 4.36
N ALA A 94 -6.17 -6.37 3.70
CA ALA A 94 -6.05 -7.32 2.61
C ALA A 94 -5.18 -6.80 1.46
N LEU A 95 -5.42 -5.57 0.99
CA LEU A 95 -4.62 -4.96 -0.08
C LEU A 95 -3.16 -4.72 0.35
N THR A 96 -2.95 -4.33 1.62
CA THR A 96 -1.60 -4.08 2.14
C THR A 96 -0.80 -5.37 2.21
N LEU A 97 -1.36 -6.43 2.79
CA LEU A 97 -0.72 -7.75 2.87
C LEU A 97 -0.44 -8.32 1.48
N ARG A 98 -1.39 -8.19 0.55
CA ARG A 98 -1.18 -8.65 -0.83
C ARG A 98 -0.02 -7.91 -1.51
N GLY A 99 0.05 -6.59 -1.35
CA GLY A 99 1.14 -5.79 -1.91
C GLY A 99 2.50 -6.18 -1.33
N VAL A 100 2.55 -6.40 -0.02
CA VAL A 100 3.74 -6.90 0.69
C VAL A 100 4.19 -8.24 0.14
N ILE A 101 3.30 -9.22 0.03
CA ILE A 101 3.62 -10.57 -0.44
C ILE A 101 4.11 -10.53 -1.89
N LEU A 102 3.42 -9.79 -2.76
CA LEU A 102 3.89 -9.63 -4.14
C LEU A 102 5.28 -8.98 -4.21
N PHE A 103 5.56 -8.02 -3.33
CA PHE A 103 6.87 -7.38 -3.27
C PHE A 103 7.96 -8.33 -2.77
N THR A 104 7.67 -9.13 -1.74
CA THR A 104 8.68 -10.01 -1.12
C THR A 104 8.98 -11.23 -1.99
N PHE A 105 7.95 -11.89 -2.55
CA PHE A 105 8.13 -13.09 -3.37
C PHE A 105 8.45 -12.77 -4.83
N GLY A 106 7.98 -11.64 -5.36
CA GLY A 106 8.23 -11.25 -6.76
C GLY A 106 9.56 -10.54 -6.98
N VAL A 107 10.02 -9.76 -6.00
CA VAL A 107 11.27 -8.99 -6.12
C VAL A 107 12.43 -9.68 -5.41
N GLY A 108 12.21 -10.68 -4.54
CA GLY A 108 13.28 -11.39 -3.83
C GLY A 108 14.37 -11.94 -4.75
N SER A 109 14.02 -12.61 -5.84
CA SER A 109 14.99 -13.11 -6.83
C SER A 109 15.71 -11.99 -7.60
N TYR A 110 15.01 -10.90 -7.91
CA TYR A 110 15.59 -9.71 -8.53
C TYR A 110 16.51 -8.94 -7.58
N LEU A 111 16.17 -8.84 -6.30
CA LEU A 111 16.97 -8.17 -5.28
C LEU A 111 18.28 -8.92 -5.06
N GLU A 112 18.25 -10.26 -5.01
CA GLU A 112 19.48 -11.06 -4.90
C GLU A 112 20.40 -10.86 -6.11
N GLN A 113 19.84 -10.85 -7.32
CA GLN A 113 20.60 -10.57 -8.55
C GLN A 113 21.17 -9.14 -8.55
N LEU A 114 20.39 -8.15 -8.10
CA LEU A 114 20.81 -6.76 -7.99
C LEU A 114 21.90 -6.55 -6.93
N VAL A 115 21.79 -7.18 -5.77
CA VAL A 115 22.81 -7.18 -4.71
C VAL A 115 24.11 -7.77 -5.25
N GLN A 116 24.03 -8.92 -5.93
CA GLN A 116 25.21 -9.59 -6.51
C GLN A 116 25.88 -8.74 -7.59
N SER A 117 25.11 -8.05 -8.44
CA SER A 117 25.62 -7.14 -9.47
C SER A 117 26.23 -5.86 -8.88
N ALA A 118 25.65 -5.35 -7.79
CA ALA A 118 26.08 -4.13 -7.11
C ALA A 118 27.38 -4.28 -6.30
N LYS A 119 27.87 -5.51 -6.04
CA LYS A 119 29.12 -5.78 -5.30
C LYS A 119 30.36 -5.07 -5.87
N SER A 120 30.35 -4.78 -7.16
CA SER A 120 31.41 -4.02 -7.85
C SER A 120 31.41 -2.51 -7.53
N ARG A 121 30.38 -1.98 -6.85
CA ARG A 121 30.19 -0.54 -6.57
C ARG A 121 29.80 -0.32 -5.09
N PRO A 122 30.75 0.01 -4.20
CA PRO A 122 30.54 -0.05 -2.75
C PRO A 122 29.42 0.88 -2.25
N LEU A 123 29.32 2.11 -2.75
CA LEU A 123 28.26 3.07 -2.36
C LEU A 123 26.85 2.65 -2.83
N VAL A 124 26.77 1.88 -3.92
CA VAL A 124 25.49 1.36 -4.42
C VAL A 124 25.11 0.11 -3.65
N TYR A 125 26.08 -0.77 -3.40
CA TYR A 125 25.91 -1.98 -2.61
C TYR A 125 25.35 -1.69 -1.22
N GLU A 126 25.94 -0.74 -0.48
CA GLU A 126 25.51 -0.40 0.88
C GLU A 126 24.02 0.03 0.93
N LYS A 127 23.57 0.85 -0.03
CA LYS A 127 22.17 1.30 -0.12
C LYS A 127 21.22 0.17 -0.50
N VAL A 128 21.65 -0.73 -1.38
CA VAL A 128 20.83 -1.88 -1.81
C VAL A 128 20.71 -2.88 -0.66
N GLU A 129 21.79 -3.08 0.10
CA GLU A 129 21.83 -4.01 1.24
C GLU A 129 21.02 -3.49 2.44
N ASP A 130 21.07 -2.19 2.77
CA ASP A 130 20.19 -1.58 3.78
C ASP A 130 18.70 -1.77 3.42
N GLY A 131 18.35 -1.63 2.13
CA GLY A 131 17.00 -1.93 1.65
C GLY A 131 16.59 -3.38 1.82
N ARG A 132 17.51 -4.32 1.58
CA ARG A 132 17.30 -5.77 1.79
C ARG A 132 17.08 -6.09 3.28
N THR A 133 17.91 -5.57 4.18
CA THR A 133 17.80 -5.83 5.62
C THR A 133 16.46 -5.38 6.18
N ARG A 134 16.00 -4.17 5.83
CA ARG A 134 14.69 -3.66 6.26
C ARG A 134 13.51 -4.52 5.77
N LEU A 135 13.65 -5.11 4.59
CA LEU A 135 12.66 -6.03 4.04
C LEU A 135 12.65 -7.36 4.81
N LEU A 136 13.82 -7.88 5.16
CA LEU A 136 13.96 -9.09 5.96
C LEU A 136 13.43 -8.89 7.38
N ASP A 137 13.71 -7.75 8.01
CA ASP A 137 13.17 -7.40 9.33
C ASP A 137 11.64 -7.34 9.30
N PHE A 138 11.07 -6.72 8.26
CA PHE A 138 9.63 -6.66 8.09
C PHE A 138 9.00 -8.04 7.83
N LEU A 139 9.67 -8.90 7.06
CA LEU A 139 9.26 -10.29 6.85
C LEU A 139 9.35 -11.11 8.13
N GLN A 140 10.37 -10.88 8.95
CA GLN A 140 10.53 -11.54 10.24
C GLN A 140 9.38 -11.16 11.17
N VAL A 141 8.99 -9.88 11.21
CA VAL A 141 7.80 -9.43 11.96
C VAL A 141 6.53 -10.18 11.51
N ILE A 142 6.36 -10.47 10.21
CA ILE A 142 5.21 -11.25 9.72
C ILE A 142 5.28 -12.71 10.23
N LYS A 143 6.45 -13.35 10.14
CA LYS A 143 6.65 -14.72 10.66
C LYS A 143 6.46 -14.81 12.18
N ASP A 144 6.93 -13.80 12.90
CA ASP A 144 6.77 -13.71 14.35
C ASP A 144 5.29 -13.55 14.72
N ILE A 145 4.51 -12.78 13.93
CA ILE A 145 3.06 -12.70 14.10
C ILE A 145 2.42 -14.08 13.86
N GLU A 146 2.84 -14.83 12.85
CA GLU A 146 2.32 -16.19 12.62
C GLU A 146 2.63 -17.14 13.79
N THR A 147 3.85 -17.05 14.34
CA THR A 147 4.31 -17.91 15.45
C THR A 147 3.66 -17.56 16.80
N TYR A 148 3.30 -16.29 17.02
CA TYR A 148 2.61 -15.83 18.22
C TYR A 148 1.10 -16.15 18.24
N LEU A 149 0.53 -16.57 17.11
CA LEU A 149 -0.90 -16.82 16.94
C LEU A 149 -1.24 -18.31 16.76
N GLU A 150 -0.24 -19.19 16.88
CA GLU A 150 -0.36 -20.64 17.09
C GLU A 150 -0.22 -20.98 18.58
#